data_AF-A0A917PUW2-F1
#
_entry.id   AF-A0A917PUW2-F1
#
_cell.length_a   1.000
_cell.length_b   1.000
_cell.length_c   1.000
_cell.angle_alpha   90.00
_cell.angle_beta   90.00
_cell.angle_gamma   90.00
#
_symmetry.space_group_name_H-M   'P 1'
#
loop_
_entity.id
_entity.type
_entity.pdbx_description
1 polymer ?
#
loop_
_entity_poly.entity_id
_entity_poly.type
_entity_poly.pdbx_seq_one_letter_code
_entity_poly.pdbx_strand_id
1 'polypeptide(L)'
;MEDDQLAQAKEWWQRNGKPLVFGAIVALAAVTGWQAWQKHKMNQEQGASFVYQQLVEAALTPAGKVDVAKVSALGAELKDQYAGTPYAQYGALFMAKVALDENKLEDAATELQAVVDKPANEELGELARQRLARVLSAQGKHEDALKVLDGAAPKAFVAGREELKGDLLVRLNRTDDAHAAYQKAKDALVDEAAVGGLQMKLDDLAKGDA
;
A
#
# COMPACT_ATOMS: atom_id res chain seq x y z
N MET A 1 54.37 -22.53 -37.38
CA MET A 1 53.26 -21.59 -37.12
C MET A 1 52.26 -22.18 -36.12
N GLU A 2 51.96 -23.48 -36.18
CA GLU A 2 51.08 -24.15 -35.20
C GLU A 2 51.73 -24.30 -33.79
N ASP A 3 53.03 -24.59 -33.71
CA ASP A 3 53.73 -24.78 -32.42
C ASP A 3 53.83 -23.48 -31.58
N ASP A 4 54.00 -22.32 -32.24
CA ASP A 4 54.12 -21.03 -31.56
C ASP A 4 52.79 -20.56 -30.94
N GLN A 5 51.64 -20.92 -31.54
CA GLN A 5 50.33 -20.55 -31.00
C GLN A 5 49.98 -21.36 -29.74
N LEU A 6 50.37 -22.64 -29.71
CA LEU A 6 50.17 -23.51 -28.54
C LEU A 6 51.02 -23.07 -27.34
N ALA A 7 52.27 -22.65 -27.58
CA ALA A 7 53.15 -22.14 -26.52
C ALA A 7 52.58 -20.86 -25.87
N GLN A 8 52.09 -19.92 -26.68
CA GLN A 8 51.51 -18.66 -26.20
C GLN A 8 50.23 -18.87 -25.37
N ALA A 9 49.35 -19.79 -25.78
CA ALA A 9 48.14 -20.12 -25.03
C ALA A 9 48.46 -20.74 -23.66
N LYS A 10 49.46 -21.62 -23.60
CA LYS A 10 49.90 -22.28 -22.36
C LYS A 10 50.48 -21.26 -21.37
N GLU A 11 51.28 -20.32 -21.85
CA GLU A 11 51.88 -19.26 -21.03
C GLU A 11 50.82 -18.28 -20.50
N TRP A 12 49.86 -17.87 -21.35
CA TRP A 12 48.73 -17.05 -20.92
C TRP A 12 47.90 -17.72 -19.84
N TRP A 13 47.63 -19.02 -19.98
CA TRP A 13 46.88 -19.80 -19.00
C TRP A 13 47.64 -19.93 -17.67
N GLN A 14 48.94 -20.18 -17.71
CA GLN A 14 49.76 -20.21 -16.49
C GLN A 14 49.74 -18.85 -15.76
N ARG A 15 49.71 -17.75 -16.51
CA ARG A 15 49.67 -16.39 -15.94
C ARG A 15 48.27 -15.96 -15.45
N ASN A 16 47.20 -16.35 -16.13
CA ASN A 16 45.84 -15.81 -15.89
C ASN A 16 44.80 -16.85 -15.45
N GLY A 17 45.12 -18.15 -15.43
CA GLY A 17 44.14 -19.22 -15.18
C GLY A 17 43.53 -19.17 -13.78
N LYS A 18 44.30 -18.83 -12.74
CA LYS A 18 43.78 -18.71 -11.36
C LYS A 18 42.71 -17.62 -11.20
N PRO A 19 42.94 -16.34 -11.58
CA PRO A 19 41.92 -15.31 -11.48
C PRO A 19 40.73 -15.56 -12.43
N LEU A 20 40.94 -16.18 -13.59
CA LEU A 20 39.85 -16.55 -14.50
C LEU A 20 38.92 -17.59 -13.88
N VAL A 21 39.47 -18.66 -13.30
CA VAL A 21 38.70 -19.70 -12.61
C VAL A 21 38.00 -19.11 -11.38
N PHE A 22 38.67 -18.27 -10.60
CA PHE A 22 38.05 -17.58 -9.47
C PHE A 22 36.87 -16.71 -9.91
N GLY A 23 37.05 -15.89 -10.95
CA GLY A 23 35.99 -15.07 -11.52
C GLY A 23 34.81 -15.91 -12.03
N ALA A 24 35.07 -17.04 -12.67
CA ALA A 24 34.04 -17.97 -13.12
C ALA A 24 33.24 -18.57 -11.95
N ILE A 25 33.89 -18.95 -10.85
CA ILE A 25 33.23 -19.47 -9.64
C ILE A 25 32.36 -18.39 -9.00
N VAL A 26 32.87 -17.16 -8.87
CA VAL A 26 32.12 -16.03 -8.32
C VAL A 26 30.90 -15.71 -9.18
N ALA A 27 31.06 -15.67 -10.50
CA ALA A 27 29.96 -15.46 -11.44
C ALA A 27 28.88 -16.56 -11.32
N LEU A 28 29.29 -17.83 -11.23
CA LEU A 28 28.37 -18.95 -11.07
C LEU A 28 27.60 -18.87 -9.73
N ALA A 29 28.28 -18.53 -8.63
CA ALA A 29 27.66 -18.35 -7.33
C ALA A 29 26.64 -17.20 -7.33
N ALA A 30 26.98 -16.07 -8.00
CA ALA A 30 26.07 -14.93 -8.12
C ALA A 30 24.79 -15.30 -8.92
N VAL A 31 24.94 -15.98 -10.06
CA VAL A 31 23.78 -16.37 -10.90
C VAL A 31 22.88 -17.37 -10.18
N THR A 32 23.46 -18.41 -9.59
CA THR A 32 22.69 -19.45 -8.89
C THR A 32 22.02 -18.90 -7.61
N GLY A 33 22.72 -18.02 -6.88
CA GLY A 33 22.16 -17.29 -5.74
C GLY A 33 20.96 -16.41 -6.15
N TRP A 34 21.09 -15.63 -7.23
CA TRP A 34 19.99 -14.81 -7.75
C TRP A 34 18.79 -15.66 -8.20
N GLN A 35 19.03 -16.77 -8.91
CA GLN A 35 17.97 -17.69 -9.34
C GLN A 35 17.23 -18.33 -8.15
N ALA A 36 17.97 -18.76 -7.12
CA ALA A 36 17.40 -19.32 -5.90
C ALA A 36 16.54 -18.27 -5.18
N TRP A 37 17.02 -17.03 -5.07
CA TRP A 37 16.28 -15.91 -4.48
C TRP A 37 15.00 -15.58 -5.26
N GLN A 38 15.08 -15.49 -6.59
CA GLN A 38 13.91 -15.28 -7.46
C GLN A 38 12.87 -16.38 -7.32
N LYS A 39 13.29 -17.65 -7.30
CA LYS A 39 12.39 -18.78 -7.09
C LYS A 39 11.72 -18.73 -5.73
N HIS A 40 12.47 -18.39 -4.68
CA HIS A 40 11.92 -18.22 -3.34
C HIS A 40 10.86 -17.11 -3.29
N LYS A 41 11.16 -15.94 -3.87
CA LYS A 41 10.22 -14.82 -3.97
C LYS A 41 8.94 -15.20 -4.73
N MET A 42 9.09 -15.87 -5.88
CA MET A 42 7.94 -16.32 -6.68
C MET A 42 7.07 -17.33 -5.91
N ASN A 43 7.67 -18.28 -5.20
CA ASN A 43 6.92 -19.23 -4.38
C ASN A 43 6.19 -18.53 -3.23
N GLN A 44 6.81 -17.53 -2.60
CA GLN A 44 6.18 -16.73 -1.55
C GLN A 44 4.98 -15.95 -2.07
N GLU A 45 5.11 -15.30 -3.24
CA GLU A 45 3.99 -14.58 -3.87
C GLU A 45 2.86 -15.52 -4.30
N GLN A 46 3.17 -16.71 -4.82
CA GLN A 46 2.16 -17.73 -5.17
C GLN A 46 1.39 -18.22 -3.94
N GLY A 47 2.09 -18.54 -2.85
CA GLY A 47 1.46 -18.93 -1.59
C GLY A 47 0.57 -17.82 -1.03
N ALA A 48 1.08 -16.59 -0.99
CA ALA A 48 0.32 -15.43 -0.53
C ALA A 48 -0.94 -15.19 -1.37
N SER A 49 -0.84 -15.32 -2.70
CA SER A 49 -1.97 -15.20 -3.61
C SER A 49 -3.06 -16.23 -3.31
N PHE A 50 -2.69 -17.48 -3.06
CA PHE A 50 -3.65 -18.55 -2.71
C PHE A 50 -4.37 -18.27 -1.39
N VAL A 51 -3.64 -17.83 -0.35
CA VAL A 51 -4.26 -17.45 0.93
C VAL A 51 -5.19 -16.24 0.75
N TYR A 52 -4.77 -15.25 -0.04
CA TYR A 52 -5.59 -14.08 -0.35
C TYR A 52 -6.87 -14.43 -1.13
N GLN A 53 -6.80 -15.35 -2.08
CA GLN A 53 -7.99 -15.84 -2.79
C GLN A 53 -9.01 -16.44 -1.82
N GLN A 54 -8.55 -17.30 -0.90
CA GLN A 54 -9.43 -17.87 0.14
C GLN A 54 -10.01 -16.78 1.05
N LEU A 55 -9.24 -15.73 1.34
CA LEU A 55 -9.71 -14.60 2.15
C LEU A 55 -10.84 -13.87 1.43
N VAL A 56 -10.66 -13.57 0.14
CA VAL A 56 -11.68 -12.91 -0.69
C VAL A 56 -12.95 -13.76 -0.77
N GLU A 57 -12.83 -15.09 -0.94
CA GLU A 57 -13.97 -16.01 -0.93
C GLU A 57 -14.72 -16.02 0.41
N ALA A 58 -13.98 -15.97 1.53
CA ALA A 58 -14.57 -15.89 2.87
C ALA A 58 -15.24 -14.53 3.15
N ALA A 59 -14.73 -13.46 2.53
CA ALA A 59 -15.26 -12.11 2.66
C ALA A 59 -16.46 -11.84 1.74
N LEU A 60 -16.51 -12.48 0.57
CA LEU A 60 -17.52 -12.25 -0.48
C LEU A 60 -18.44 -13.47 -0.66
N THR A 61 -19.16 -13.85 0.40
CA THR A 61 -20.07 -15.00 0.31
C THR A 61 -21.35 -14.63 -0.45
N PRO A 62 -21.92 -15.54 -1.27
CA PRO A 62 -23.18 -15.29 -2.00
C PRO A 62 -24.38 -14.97 -1.11
N ALA A 63 -24.33 -15.39 0.16
CA ALA A 63 -25.35 -15.13 1.16
C ALA A 63 -25.18 -13.77 1.89
N GLY A 64 -24.14 -13.00 1.55
CA GLY A 64 -23.84 -11.69 2.14
C GLY A 64 -23.39 -11.74 3.61
N LYS A 65 -23.11 -12.93 4.15
CA LYS A 65 -22.60 -13.11 5.52
C LYS A 65 -21.10 -13.40 5.47
N VAL A 66 -20.30 -12.46 5.94
CA VAL A 66 -18.85 -12.59 6.07
C VAL A 66 -18.53 -13.65 7.13
N ASP A 67 -17.67 -14.61 6.82
CA ASP A 67 -17.08 -15.48 7.83
C ASP A 67 -15.91 -14.74 8.50
N VAL A 68 -16.24 -13.92 9.50
CA VAL A 68 -15.29 -13.05 10.20
C VAL A 68 -14.12 -13.84 10.80
N ALA A 69 -14.38 -15.02 11.37
CA ALA A 69 -13.35 -15.85 11.96
C ALA A 69 -12.36 -16.36 10.89
N LYS A 70 -12.87 -16.81 9.75
CA LYS A 70 -12.04 -17.27 8.64
C LYS A 70 -11.26 -16.13 7.99
N VAL A 71 -11.89 -14.97 7.79
CA VAL A 71 -11.18 -13.76 7.28
C VAL A 71 -10.08 -13.35 8.24
N SER A 72 -10.35 -13.36 9.55
CA SER A 72 -9.35 -13.04 10.58
C SER A 72 -8.15 -13.97 10.55
N ALA A 73 -8.38 -15.29 10.49
CA ALA A 73 -7.33 -16.29 10.42
C ALA A 73 -6.46 -16.16 9.16
N LEU A 74 -7.08 -16.00 7.98
CA LEU A 74 -6.38 -15.86 6.71
C LEU A 74 -5.62 -14.52 6.62
N GLY A 75 -6.17 -13.45 7.19
CA GLY A 75 -5.51 -12.16 7.29
C GLY A 75 -4.26 -12.23 8.18
N ALA A 76 -4.35 -12.90 9.32
CA ALA A 76 -3.20 -13.15 10.20
C ALA A 76 -2.14 -14.02 9.51
N GLU A 77 -2.56 -15.07 8.79
CA GLU A 77 -1.63 -15.91 8.01
C GLU A 77 -0.87 -15.11 6.95
N LEU A 78 -1.57 -14.25 6.21
CA LEU A 78 -0.95 -13.33 5.25
C LEU A 78 0.07 -12.39 5.91
N LYS A 79 -0.28 -11.85 7.08
CA LYS A 79 0.59 -10.95 7.85
C LYS A 79 1.83 -11.66 8.37
N ASP A 80 1.68 -12.84 8.95
CA ASP A 80 2.76 -13.53 9.65
C ASP A 80 3.69 -14.28 8.68
N GLN A 81 3.15 -14.90 7.63
CA GLN A 81 3.92 -15.73 6.71
C GLN A 81 4.31 -15.01 5.42
N TYR A 82 3.56 -13.97 5.04
CA TYR A 82 3.68 -13.32 3.74
C TYR A 82 3.81 -11.78 3.80
N ALA A 83 4.23 -11.21 4.94
CA ALA A 83 4.42 -9.76 5.15
C ALA A 83 5.21 -9.04 4.05
N GLY A 84 6.12 -9.73 3.36
CA GLY A 84 6.91 -9.17 2.25
C GLY A 84 6.15 -9.05 0.92
N THR A 85 4.88 -9.44 0.85
CA THR A 85 4.07 -9.47 -0.38
C THR A 85 2.98 -8.39 -0.37
N PRO A 86 2.57 -7.87 -1.54
CA PRO A 86 1.41 -6.98 -1.64
C PRO A 86 0.11 -7.60 -1.11
N TYR A 87 -0.03 -8.92 -1.21
CA TYR A 87 -1.19 -9.65 -0.71
C TYR A 87 -1.39 -9.50 0.80
N ALA A 88 -0.30 -9.40 1.57
CA ALA A 88 -0.41 -9.13 3.01
C ALA A 88 -1.04 -7.77 3.30
N GLN A 89 -0.75 -6.77 2.47
CA GLN A 89 -1.35 -5.44 2.61
C GLN A 89 -2.82 -5.42 2.18
N TYR A 90 -3.18 -6.16 1.13
CA TYR A 90 -4.60 -6.36 0.78
C TYR A 90 -5.35 -7.08 1.90
N GLY A 91 -4.73 -8.09 2.53
CA GLY A 91 -5.25 -8.74 3.73
C GLY A 91 -5.48 -7.76 4.87
N ALA A 92 -4.50 -6.91 5.20
CA ALA A 92 -4.61 -5.89 6.24
C ALA A 92 -5.77 -4.90 5.96
N LEU A 93 -6.00 -4.51 4.70
CA LEU A 93 -7.14 -3.67 4.34
C LEU A 93 -8.50 -4.35 4.57
N PHE A 94 -8.60 -5.66 4.32
CA PHE A 94 -9.80 -6.44 4.65
C PHE A 94 -9.98 -6.58 6.15
N MET A 95 -8.90 -6.87 6.88
CA MET A 95 -8.91 -6.96 8.34
C MET A 95 -9.38 -5.65 8.98
N ALA A 96 -8.88 -4.51 8.48
CA ALA A 96 -9.35 -3.20 8.92
C ALA A 96 -10.85 -3.00 8.67
N LYS A 97 -11.36 -3.43 7.50
CA LYS A 97 -12.81 -3.37 7.22
C LYS A 97 -13.61 -4.23 8.19
N VAL A 98 -13.19 -5.47 8.43
CA VAL A 98 -13.87 -6.38 9.37
C VAL A 98 -13.87 -5.78 10.78
N ALA A 99 -12.73 -5.25 11.23
CA ALA A 99 -12.63 -4.56 12.51
C ALA A 99 -13.59 -3.36 12.60
N LEU A 100 -13.74 -2.57 11.53
CA LEU A 100 -14.75 -1.49 11.47
C LEU A 100 -16.17 -2.01 11.55
N ASP A 101 -16.51 -3.08 10.82
CA ASP A 101 -17.84 -3.69 10.85
C ASP A 101 -18.17 -4.25 12.25
N GLU A 102 -17.16 -4.65 13.02
CA GLU A 102 -17.26 -5.07 14.43
C GLU A 102 -17.10 -3.91 15.44
N ASN A 103 -17.03 -2.66 14.98
CA ASN A 103 -16.83 -1.45 15.80
C ASN A 103 -15.51 -1.44 16.62
N LYS A 104 -14.50 -2.21 16.19
CA LYS A 104 -13.14 -2.26 16.76
C LYS A 104 -12.25 -1.22 16.07
N LEU A 105 -12.51 0.06 16.35
CA LEU A 105 -11.83 1.15 15.65
C LEU A 105 -10.30 1.14 15.83
N GLU A 106 -9.80 0.77 17.02
CA GLU A 106 -8.35 0.72 17.28
C GLU A 106 -7.64 -0.39 16.50
N ASP A 107 -8.28 -1.56 16.35
CA ASP A 107 -7.75 -2.65 15.53
C ASP A 107 -7.73 -2.24 14.05
N ALA A 108 -8.79 -1.57 13.59
CA ALA A 108 -8.84 -1.05 12.23
C ALA A 108 -7.73 -0.03 11.95
N ALA A 109 -7.49 0.90 12.90
CA ALA A 109 -6.41 1.87 12.80
C ALA A 109 -5.04 1.18 12.75
N THR A 110 -4.84 0.14 13.56
CA THR A 110 -3.58 -0.62 13.60
C THR A 110 -3.28 -1.29 12.26
N GLU A 111 -4.26 -1.97 11.67
CA GLU A 111 -4.07 -2.63 10.38
C GLU A 111 -3.83 -1.63 9.24
N LEU A 112 -4.52 -0.48 9.25
CA LEU A 112 -4.31 0.58 8.26
C LEU A 112 -2.94 1.26 8.41
N GLN A 113 -2.51 1.53 9.65
CA GLN A 113 -1.21 2.13 9.93
C GLN A 113 -0.07 1.26 9.40
N ALA A 114 -0.16 -0.07 9.58
CA ALA A 114 0.84 -1.00 9.06
C ALA A 114 1.03 -0.88 7.53
N VAL A 115 -0.05 -0.62 6.78
CA VAL A 115 0.02 -0.37 5.33
C VAL A 115 0.60 1.00 5.02
N VAL A 116 0.24 2.03 5.79
CA VAL A 116 0.76 3.39 5.64
C VAL A 116 2.27 3.46 5.88
N ASP A 117 2.80 2.69 6.84
CA ASP A 117 4.21 2.69 7.22
C ASP A 117 5.11 2.09 6.13
N LYS A 118 4.63 1.07 5.41
CA LYS A 118 5.41 0.34 4.40
C LYS A 118 4.54 -0.05 3.20
N PRO A 119 4.03 0.91 2.43
CA PRO A 119 3.07 0.61 1.37
C PRO A 119 3.74 -0.12 0.20
N ALA A 120 3.01 -1.05 -0.43
CA ALA A 120 3.50 -1.80 -1.59
C ALA A 120 3.66 -0.90 -2.83
N ASN A 121 2.87 0.17 -2.91
CA ASN A 121 2.96 1.24 -3.91
C ASN A 121 2.29 2.52 -3.37
N GLU A 122 2.48 3.63 -4.07
CA GLU A 122 1.99 4.94 -3.63
C GLU A 122 0.46 4.98 -3.52
N GLU A 123 -0.25 4.35 -4.46
CA GLU A 123 -1.71 4.33 -4.51
C GLU A 123 -2.32 3.57 -3.33
N LEU A 124 -1.73 2.43 -2.96
CA LEU A 124 -2.17 1.63 -1.83
C LEU A 124 -1.91 2.35 -0.50
N GLY A 125 -0.74 2.98 -0.38
CA GLY A 125 -0.41 3.82 0.77
C GLY A 125 -1.38 4.99 0.91
N GLU A 126 -1.77 5.60 -0.21
CA GLU A 126 -2.74 6.69 -0.22
C GLU A 126 -4.14 6.24 0.19
N LEU A 127 -4.61 5.13 -0.37
CA LEU A 127 -5.88 4.53 -0.01
C LEU A 127 -5.94 4.21 1.50
N ALA A 128 -4.86 3.64 2.04
CA ALA A 128 -4.74 3.32 3.46
C ALA A 128 -4.73 4.59 4.33
N ARG A 129 -4.01 5.65 3.95
CA ARG A 129 -3.99 6.93 4.66
C ARG A 129 -5.38 7.56 4.76
N GLN A 130 -6.12 7.64 3.66
CA GLN A 130 -7.48 8.20 3.68
C GLN A 130 -8.44 7.35 4.52
N ARG A 131 -8.31 6.02 4.48
CA ARG A 131 -9.09 5.14 5.36
C ARG A 131 -8.71 5.35 6.82
N LEU A 132 -7.42 5.41 7.14
CA LEU A 132 -6.93 5.63 8.51
C LEU A 132 -7.43 6.96 9.07
N ALA A 133 -7.38 8.04 8.29
CA ALA A 133 -7.91 9.33 8.70
C ALA A 133 -9.42 9.28 9.03
N ARG A 134 -10.22 8.53 8.24
CA ARG A 134 -11.64 8.30 8.57
C ARG A 134 -11.81 7.52 9.87
N VAL A 135 -10.99 6.50 10.12
CA VAL A 135 -11.03 5.72 11.38
C VAL A 135 -10.65 6.58 12.57
N LEU A 136 -9.55 7.33 12.48
CA LEU A 136 -9.11 8.27 13.52
C LEU A 136 -10.20 9.33 13.80
N SER A 137 -10.87 9.83 12.77
CA SER A 137 -12.01 10.73 12.92
C SER A 137 -13.19 10.09 13.64
N ALA A 138 -13.50 8.81 13.35
CA ALA A 138 -14.54 8.06 14.06
C ALA A 138 -14.18 7.84 15.54
N GLN A 139 -12.88 7.79 15.87
CA GLN A 139 -12.38 7.76 17.26
C GLN A 139 -12.37 9.15 17.93
N GLY A 140 -12.78 10.22 17.24
CA GLY A 140 -12.69 11.60 17.72
C GLY A 140 -11.29 12.23 17.63
N LYS A 141 -10.30 11.54 17.06
CA LYS A 141 -8.91 12.01 16.89
C LYS A 141 -8.76 12.82 15.60
N HIS A 142 -9.53 13.89 15.45
CA HIS A 142 -9.60 14.66 14.19
C HIS A 142 -8.29 15.35 13.80
N GLU A 143 -7.52 15.87 14.77
CA GLU A 143 -6.20 16.46 14.49
C GLU A 143 -5.19 15.40 14.01
N ASP A 144 -5.21 14.19 14.58
CA ASP A 144 -4.34 13.12 14.12
C ASP A 144 -4.78 12.60 12.75
N ALA A 145 -6.09 12.57 12.48
CA ALA A 145 -6.63 12.27 11.16
C ALA A 145 -6.11 13.26 10.09
N LEU A 146 -6.03 14.56 10.40
CA LEU A 146 -5.46 15.56 9.50
C LEU A 146 -3.97 15.31 9.24
N LYS A 147 -3.18 15.05 10.30
CA LYS A 147 -1.73 14.78 10.17
C LYS A 147 -1.44 13.59 9.26
N VAL A 148 -2.25 12.53 9.31
CA VAL A 148 -2.08 11.37 8.42
C VAL A 148 -2.28 11.72 6.93
N LEU A 149 -2.99 12.83 6.64
CA LEU A 149 -3.23 13.34 5.29
C LEU A 149 -2.25 14.45 4.87
N ASP A 150 -1.17 14.67 5.62
CA ASP A 150 -0.12 15.60 5.22
C ASP A 150 0.70 15.03 4.04
N GLY A 151 1.43 15.92 3.37
CA GLY A 151 2.25 15.60 2.21
C GLY A 151 1.47 15.51 0.89
N ALA A 152 2.20 15.11 -0.16
CA ALA A 152 1.66 14.96 -1.50
C ALA A 152 0.85 13.67 -1.64
N ALA A 153 -0.19 13.71 -2.46
CA ALA A 153 -0.95 12.54 -2.90
C ALA A 153 -0.79 12.34 -4.41
N PRO A 154 -0.88 11.08 -4.89
CA PRO A 154 -1.02 10.83 -6.33
C PRO A 154 -2.20 11.61 -6.90
N LYS A 155 -2.06 12.13 -8.12
CA LYS A 155 -3.03 13.05 -8.75
C LYS A 155 -4.48 12.55 -8.67
N ALA A 156 -4.70 11.25 -8.87
CA ALA A 156 -6.02 10.62 -8.83
C ALA A 156 -6.71 10.69 -7.46
N PHE A 157 -5.97 10.90 -6.38
CA PHE A 157 -6.47 10.92 -5.01
C PHE A 157 -6.57 12.32 -4.40
N VAL A 158 -6.04 13.35 -5.07
CA VAL A 158 -5.99 14.72 -4.54
C VAL A 158 -7.38 15.24 -4.19
N ALA A 159 -8.36 15.09 -5.10
CA ALA A 159 -9.72 15.56 -4.86
C ALA A 159 -10.33 14.94 -3.59
N GLY A 160 -10.32 13.61 -3.49
CA GLY A 160 -10.87 12.90 -2.34
C GLY A 160 -10.09 13.14 -1.04
N ARG A 161 -8.76 13.35 -1.11
CA ARG A 161 -7.94 13.71 0.05
C ARG A 161 -8.31 15.09 0.58
N GLU A 162 -8.39 16.09 -0.29
CA GLU A 162 -8.67 17.46 0.13
C GLU A 162 -10.13 17.61 0.58
N GLU A 163 -11.07 16.87 -0.01
CA GLU A 163 -12.44 16.77 0.51
C GLU A 163 -12.47 16.21 1.93
N LEU A 164 -11.75 15.11 2.18
CA LEU A 164 -11.66 14.52 3.52
C LEU A 164 -11.01 15.49 4.53
N LYS A 165 -9.98 16.24 4.14
CA LYS A 165 -9.41 17.29 5.00
C LYS A 165 -10.45 18.35 5.33
N GLY A 166 -11.22 18.82 4.35
CA GLY A 166 -12.31 19.75 4.58
C GLY A 166 -13.31 19.21 5.60
N ASP A 167 -13.77 17.97 5.43
CA ASP A 167 -14.71 17.33 6.36
C ASP A 167 -14.16 17.25 7.80
N LEU A 168 -12.86 16.99 7.96
CA LEU A 168 -12.18 16.97 9.26
C LEU A 168 -12.06 18.37 9.87
N LEU A 169 -11.75 19.38 9.06
CA LEU A 169 -11.62 20.77 9.49
C LEU A 169 -12.98 21.35 9.93
N VAL A 170 -14.07 20.97 9.27
CA VAL A 170 -15.43 21.30 9.73
C VAL A 170 -15.68 20.75 11.14
N ARG A 171 -15.32 19.48 11.40
CA ARG A 171 -15.47 18.88 12.74
C ARG A 171 -14.63 19.56 13.81
N LEU A 172 -13.55 20.25 13.41
CA LEU A 172 -12.68 21.03 14.27
C LEU A 172 -13.12 22.50 14.39
N ASN A 173 -14.23 22.90 13.75
CA ASN A 173 -14.68 24.30 13.66
C ASN A 173 -13.66 25.25 13.00
N ARG A 174 -12.85 24.73 12.07
CA ARG A 174 -11.86 25.49 11.29
C ARG A 174 -12.41 25.77 9.90
N THR A 175 -13.45 26.60 9.83
CA THR A 175 -14.27 26.82 8.61
C THR A 175 -13.49 27.41 7.45
N ASP A 176 -12.62 28.41 7.69
CA ASP A 176 -11.76 29.00 6.66
C ASP A 176 -10.82 27.97 6.02
N ASP A 177 -10.16 27.16 6.86
CA ASP A 177 -9.28 26.08 6.40
C ASP A 177 -10.08 25.02 5.63
N ALA A 178 -11.28 24.69 6.10
CA ALA A 178 -12.17 23.74 5.44
C ALA A 178 -12.59 24.22 4.05
N HIS A 179 -12.95 25.50 3.93
CA HIS A 179 -13.28 26.13 2.65
C HIS A 179 -12.09 26.04 1.68
N ALA A 180 -10.88 26.35 2.14
CA ALA A 180 -9.68 26.24 1.32
C ALA A 180 -9.42 24.80 0.85
N ALA A 181 -9.66 23.80 1.70
CA ALA A 181 -9.52 22.38 1.35
C ALA A 181 -10.57 21.95 0.32
N TYR A 182 -11.84 22.32 0.50
CA TYR A 182 -12.89 22.00 -0.48
C TYR A 182 -12.66 22.68 -1.84
N GLN A 183 -12.13 23.91 -1.87
CA GLN A 183 -11.78 24.56 -3.12
C GLN A 183 -10.68 23.78 -3.86
N LYS A 184 -9.62 23.35 -3.17
CA LYS A 184 -8.59 22.49 -3.76
C LYS A 184 -9.14 21.17 -4.25
N ALA A 185 -10.07 20.57 -3.51
CA ALA A 185 -10.74 19.35 -3.91
C ALA A 185 -11.50 19.54 -5.23
N LYS A 186 -12.25 20.64 -5.34
CA LYS A 186 -13.02 21.01 -6.54
C LYS A 186 -12.11 21.26 -7.75
N ASP A 187 -11.00 21.98 -7.56
CA ASP A 187 -10.05 22.28 -8.63
C ASP A 187 -9.33 21.01 -9.15
N ALA A 188 -9.26 19.96 -8.33
CA ALA A 188 -8.66 18.68 -8.69
C ALA A 188 -9.64 17.70 -9.35
N LEU A 189 -10.96 17.98 -9.35
CA LEU A 189 -11.95 17.14 -10.01
C LEU A 189 -11.90 17.31 -11.54
N VAL A 190 -12.03 16.20 -12.24
CA VAL A 190 -12.10 16.16 -13.72
C VAL A 190 -13.55 15.98 -14.21
N ASP A 191 -14.45 15.52 -13.33
CA ASP A 191 -15.87 15.26 -13.61
C ASP A 191 -16.76 16.36 -13.02
N GLU A 192 -17.52 17.04 -13.87
CA GLU A 192 -18.46 18.10 -13.47
C GLU A 192 -19.57 17.61 -12.54
N ALA A 193 -19.98 16.33 -12.61
CA ALA A 193 -21.02 15.80 -11.72
C ALA A 193 -20.52 15.69 -10.27
N ALA A 194 -19.23 15.39 -10.07
CA ALA A 194 -18.60 15.37 -8.75
C ALA A 194 -18.42 16.79 -8.17
N VAL A 195 -18.33 17.81 -9.03
CA VAL A 195 -18.19 19.22 -8.61
C VAL A 195 -19.44 19.73 -7.88
N GLY A 196 -20.64 19.27 -8.26
CA GLY A 196 -21.89 19.69 -7.62
C GLY A 196 -21.96 19.36 -6.12
N GLY A 197 -21.44 18.19 -5.72
CA GLY A 197 -21.38 17.77 -4.32
C GLY A 197 -20.50 18.69 -3.46
N LEU A 198 -19.33 19.06 -3.96
CA LEU A 198 -18.41 19.98 -3.28
C LEU A 198 -18.95 21.42 -3.24
N GLN A 199 -19.66 21.86 -4.29
CA GLN A 199 -20.27 23.19 -4.29
C GLN A 199 -21.29 23.33 -3.16
N MET A 200 -22.12 22.31 -2.92
CA MET A 200 -23.06 22.32 -1.79
C MET A 200 -22.35 22.46 -0.44
N LYS A 201 -21.25 21.72 -0.24
CA LYS A 201 -20.44 21.83 0.99
C LYS A 201 -19.85 23.25 1.18
N LEU A 202 -19.37 23.87 0.10
CA LEU A 202 -18.85 25.25 0.11
C LEU A 202 -19.96 26.27 0.43
N ASP A 203 -21.13 26.13 -0.17
CA ASP A 203 -22.26 27.04 0.04
C ASP A 203 -22.81 26.94 1.49
N ASP A 204 -22.81 25.74 2.07
CA ASP A 204 -23.24 25.53 3.46
C ASP A 204 -22.29 26.16 4.48
N LEU A 205 -20.98 26.13 4.21
CA LEU A 205 -19.99 26.86 5.02
C LEU A 205 -20.25 28.38 4.97
N ALA A 206 -20.43 28.93 3.76
CA ALA A 206 -20.63 30.36 3.57
C ALA A 206 -21.91 30.91 4.25
N LYS A 207 -22.93 30.06 4.45
CA LYS A 207 -24.16 30.42 5.17
C LYS A 207 -24.02 30.33 6.70
N GLY A 208 -23.09 29.53 7.20
CA GLY A 208 -22.83 29.41 8.64
C GLY A 208 -22.04 30.59 9.22
N ASP A 209 -21.32 31.33 8.37
CA ASP A 209 -20.54 32.52 8.72
C ASP A 209 -21.35 33.84 8.64
N ALA A 210 -22.63 33.79 8.23
CA ALA A 210 -23.54 34.92 8.04
C ALA A 210 -24.57 35.06 9.18
#